data_AF-A0A7S2J2F4-F1
#
_entry.id   AF-A0A7S2J2F4-F1
#
_cell.length_a   1.000
_cell.length_b   1.000
_cell.length_c   1.000
_cell.angle_alpha   90.00
_cell.angle_beta   90.00
_cell.angle_gamma   90.00
#
_symmetry.space_group_name_H-M   'P 1'
#
loop_
_entity.id
_entity.type
_entity.pdbx_description
1 polymer ?
#
loop_
_entity_poly.entity_id
_entity_poly.type
_entity_poly.pdbx_seq_one_letter_code
_entity_poly.pdbx_strand_id
1 'polypeptide(L)'
;SGTAAGILVYCEALSETWSKELPAKGAIVFCKEAGGDEEIPQRCKGVVLARELPVLSHLALRARQLGVVFACTAEVKLFEEVKAQAKAGAAVVLTSEPSGGVR
;
A
#
# COMPACT_ATOMS: atom_id res chain seq x y z
N SER A 1 -13.59 2.43 1.83
CA SER A 1 -12.90 3.73 1.78
C SER A 1 -12.05 3.89 3.02
N GLY A 2 -10.96 4.66 2.90
CA GLY A 2 -10.07 4.95 4.01
C GLY A 2 -9.02 5.97 3.63
N THR A 3 -8.48 6.68 4.61
CA THR A 3 -7.41 7.67 4.43
C THR A 3 -6.27 7.34 5.37
N ALA A 4 -5.05 7.36 4.85
CA ALA A 4 -3.82 7.15 5.61
C ALA A 4 -2.79 8.21 5.24
N ALA A 5 -1.97 8.63 6.19
CA ALA A 5 -0.84 9.53 5.95
C ALA A 5 0.46 8.86 6.39
N GLY A 6 1.54 9.11 5.66
CA GLY A 6 2.84 8.53 5.97
C GLY A 6 3.92 8.92 4.98
N ILE A 7 5.10 8.36 5.16
CA ILE A 7 6.22 8.51 4.24
C ILE A 7 6.12 7.45 3.15
N LEU A 8 6.26 7.86 1.89
CA LEU A 8 6.16 6.97 0.74
C LEU A 8 7.39 6.06 0.63
N VAL A 9 7.14 4.75 0.54
CA VAL A 9 8.16 3.73 0.38
C VAL A 9 7.84 2.87 -0.84
N TYR A 10 8.78 2.76 -1.77
CA TYR A 10 8.67 1.87 -2.93
C TYR A 10 9.40 0.55 -2.67
N CYS A 11 8.72 -0.54 -2.99
CA CYS A 11 9.25 -1.89 -2.98
C CYS A 11 8.83 -2.61 -4.26
N GLU A 12 9.59 -3.62 -4.71
CA GLU A 12 9.09 -4.48 -5.79
C GLU A 12 7.99 -5.41 -5.24
N ALA A 13 8.28 -6.07 -4.12
CA ALA A 13 7.35 -6.93 -3.39
C ALA A 13 7.09 -6.40 -1.97
N LEU A 14 5.89 -6.65 -1.43
CA LEU A 14 5.55 -6.29 -0.05
C LEU A 14 6.52 -6.92 0.96
N SER A 15 6.98 -8.15 0.70
CA SER A 15 7.94 -8.86 1.53
C SER A 15 9.28 -8.13 1.72
N GLU A 16 9.68 -7.24 0.80
CA GLU A 16 10.91 -6.45 0.97
C GLU A 16 10.86 -5.48 2.15
N THR A 17 9.66 -5.14 2.61
CA THR A 17 9.48 -4.25 3.77
C THR A 17 10.04 -4.84 5.05
N TRP A 18 10.19 -6.17 5.14
CA TRP A 18 10.78 -6.85 6.29
C TRP A 18 12.29 -6.70 6.38
N SER A 19 12.94 -6.43 5.25
CA SER A 19 14.38 -6.17 5.17
C SER A 19 14.70 -4.68 5.23
N LYS A 20 13.69 -3.82 5.45
CA LYS A 20 13.82 -2.36 5.45
C LYS A 20 13.28 -1.80 6.78
N GLU A 21 13.93 -0.77 7.30
CA GLU A 21 13.36 -0.04 8.42
C GLU A 21 12.30 0.95 7.92
N LEU A 22 11.04 0.72 8.29
CA LEU A 22 9.96 1.64 7.93
C LEU A 22 10.05 2.94 8.77
N PRO A 23 9.81 4.10 8.13
CA PRO A 23 9.85 5.40 8.80
C PRO A 23 9.02 5.44 10.09
N ALA A 24 9.60 6.01 11.15
CA ALA A 24 8.95 6.11 12.46
C ALA A 24 7.60 6.86 12.42
N LYS A 25 7.45 7.80 11.49
CA LYS A 25 6.21 8.57 11.26
C LYS A 25 5.10 7.77 10.56
N GLY A 26 5.35 6.50 10.22
CA GLY A 26 4.46 5.66 9.46
C GLY A 26 4.78 5.67 7.96
N ALA A 27 4.47 4.56 7.29
CA ALA A 27 4.79 4.35 5.88
C ALA A 27 3.54 4.12 5.03
N ILE A 28 3.53 4.67 3.83
CA ILE A 28 2.65 4.25 2.74
C ILE A 28 3.50 3.45 1.76
N VAL A 29 3.21 2.16 1.62
CA VAL A 29 4.01 1.23 0.82
C VAL A 29 3.37 1.08 -0.55
N PHE A 30 4.16 1.28 -1.59
CA PHE A 30 3.80 0.97 -2.96
C PHE A 30 4.62 -0.23 -3.40
N CYS A 31 3.95 -1.30 -3.78
CA CYS A 31 4.58 -2.50 -4.31
C CYS A 31 3.87 -3.04 -5.54
N LYS A 32 4.61 -3.78 -6.36
CA LYS A 32 4.04 -4.44 -7.53
C LYS A 32 3.49 -5.82 -7.18
N GLU A 33 4.17 -6.50 -6.26
CA GLU A 33 3.89 -7.88 -5.91
C GLU A 33 3.55 -8.05 -4.41
N ALA A 34 2.67 -9.02 -4.15
CA ALA A 34 2.37 -9.56 -2.84
C ALA A 34 1.83 -11.00 -3.01
N GLY A 35 2.25 -11.91 -2.14
CA GLY A 35 1.80 -13.30 -2.05
C GLY A 35 0.37 -13.44 -1.52
N GLY A 36 -0.11 -12.47 -0.74
CA GLY A 36 -1.47 -12.42 -0.19
C GLY A 36 -1.63 -13.10 1.16
N ASP A 37 -0.61 -13.78 1.67
CA ASP A 37 -0.52 -14.40 2.99
C ASP A 37 0.49 -13.71 3.92
N GLU A 38 1.17 -12.67 3.44
CA GLU A 38 2.16 -11.95 4.23
C GLU A 38 1.54 -11.19 5.41
N GLU A 39 2.36 -10.94 6.42
CA GLU A 39 1.99 -9.98 7.45
C GLU A 39 2.34 -8.56 7.04
N ILE A 40 1.56 -7.61 7.54
CA ILE A 40 1.78 -6.19 7.32
C ILE A 40 2.77 -5.71 8.39
N PRO A 41 3.93 -5.18 8.00
CA PRO A 41 4.95 -4.76 8.94
C PRO A 41 4.43 -3.63 9.83
N GLN A 42 4.97 -3.55 11.05
CA GLN A 42 4.67 -2.46 11.97
C GLN A 42 4.97 -1.10 11.32
N ARG A 43 4.18 -0.08 11.67
CA ARG A 43 4.25 1.29 11.11
C ARG A 43 3.77 1.43 9.66
N CYS A 44 3.44 0.36 8.95
CA CYS A 44 2.70 0.49 7.70
C CYS A 44 1.29 1.04 7.98
N LYS A 45 0.92 2.12 7.29
CA LYS A 45 -0.38 2.79 7.40
C LYS A 45 -1.24 2.61 6.16
N GLY A 46 -0.61 2.33 5.02
CA GLY A 46 -1.31 1.95 3.81
C GLY A 46 -0.43 1.17 2.84
N VAL A 47 -1.08 0.36 2.00
CA VAL A 47 -0.46 -0.42 0.93
C VAL A 47 -1.21 -0.15 -0.38
N VAL A 48 -0.46 0.14 -1.43
CA VAL A 48 -0.94 0.20 -2.81
C VAL A 48 -0.24 -0.88 -3.61
N LEU A 49 -1.01 -1.82 -4.15
CA LEU A 49 -0.52 -2.97 -4.88
C LEU A 49 -0.85 -2.87 -6.37
N ALA A 50 0.16 -3.02 -7.24
CA ALA A 50 0.02 -2.92 -8.71
C ALA A 50 -0.58 -4.16 -9.39
N ARG A 51 -1.20 -5.06 -8.62
CA ARG A 51 -1.91 -6.23 -9.11
C ARG A 51 -3.20 -6.42 -8.33
N GLU A 52 -4.16 -7.09 -8.94
CA GLU A 52 -5.33 -7.56 -8.21
C GLU A 52 -4.96 -8.65 -7.20
N LEU A 53 -5.57 -8.55 -6.02
CA LEU A 53 -5.67 -9.62 -5.05
C LEU A 53 -7.15 -9.92 -4.81
N PRO A 54 -7.53 -11.18 -4.59
CA PRO A 54 -8.88 -11.51 -4.17
C PRO A 54 -9.26 -10.69 -2.92
N VAL A 55 -10.49 -10.18 -2.89
CA VAL A 55 -11.02 -9.34 -1.79
C VAL A 55 -10.97 -10.05 -0.43
N LEU A 56 -11.04 -11.38 -0.44
CA LEU A 56 -10.94 -12.24 0.75
C LEU A 56 -9.53 -12.82 0.97
N SER A 57 -8.50 -12.23 0.35
CA SER A 57 -7.11 -12.60 0.67
C SER A 57 -6.83 -12.31 2.15
N HIS A 58 -5.96 -13.14 2.75
CA HIS A 58 -5.53 -12.92 4.13
C HIS A 58 -4.95 -11.52 4.31
N LEU A 59 -4.20 -11.01 3.32
CA LEU A 59 -3.64 -9.68 3.34
C LEU A 59 -4.70 -8.57 3.41
N ALA A 60 -5.75 -8.63 2.57
CA ALA A 60 -6.82 -7.63 2.58
C ALA A 60 -7.61 -7.65 3.91
N LEU A 61 -7.89 -8.84 4.45
CA LEU A 61 -8.55 -9.01 5.74
C LEU A 61 -7.69 -8.47 6.89
N ARG A 62 -6.39 -8.79 6.91
CA ARG A 62 -5.44 -8.31 7.92
C ARG A 62 -5.28 -6.80 7.86
N ALA A 63 -5.18 -6.21 6.67
CA ALA A 63 -5.11 -4.76 6.51
C ALA A 63 -6.31 -4.08 7.18
N ARG A 64 -7.52 -4.61 6.93
CA ARG A 64 -8.75 -4.11 7.56
C ARG A 64 -8.72 -4.26 9.08
N GLN A 65 -8.29 -5.40 9.61
CA GLN A 65 -8.20 -5.64 11.06
C GLN A 65 -7.22 -4.69 11.75
N LEU A 66 -6.13 -4.34 11.07
CA LEU A 66 -5.09 -3.45 11.57
C LEU A 66 -5.36 -1.97 11.30
N GLY A 67 -6.47 -1.63 10.63
CA GLY A 67 -6.79 -0.25 10.23
C GLY A 67 -5.84 0.33 9.18
N VAL A 68 -5.19 -0.54 8.40
CA VAL A 68 -4.30 -0.17 7.29
C VAL A 68 -5.11 0.02 6.02
N VAL A 69 -4.93 1.15 5.35
CA VAL A 69 -5.61 1.40 4.07
C VAL A 69 -4.99 0.52 3.00
N PHE A 70 -5.79 -0.35 2.39
CA PHE A 70 -5.33 -1.28 1.37
C PHE A 70 -6.04 -1.01 0.04
N ALA A 71 -5.25 -0.77 -1.01
CA ALA A 71 -5.74 -0.61 -2.37
C ALA A 71 -4.95 -1.54 -3.30
N CYS A 72 -5.65 -2.22 -4.20
CA CYS A 72 -5.06 -3.02 -5.25
C CYS A 72 -5.65 -2.60 -6.58
N THR A 73 -4.83 -2.58 -7.63
CA THR A 73 -5.28 -2.26 -8.98
C THR A 73 -4.65 -3.22 -9.98
N ALA A 74 -5.44 -3.77 -10.90
CA ALA A 74 -4.92 -4.47 -12.07
C ALA A 74 -4.44 -3.48 -13.16
N GLU A 75 -4.79 -2.20 -13.03
CA GLU A 75 -4.42 -1.15 -13.98
C GLU A 75 -3.02 -0.62 -13.67
N VAL A 76 -2.01 -1.25 -14.29
CA VAL A 76 -0.60 -0.84 -14.19
C VAL A 76 -0.40 0.65 -14.50
N LYS A 77 -1.17 1.20 -15.45
CA LYS A 77 -1.12 2.63 -15.79
C LYS A 77 -1.52 3.51 -14.62
N LEU A 78 -2.64 3.22 -13.96
CA LEU A 78 -3.09 3.96 -12.77
C LEU A 78 -2.04 3.87 -11.65
N PHE A 79 -1.45 2.69 -11.45
CA PHE A 79 -0.38 2.52 -10.46
C PHE A 79 0.83 3.41 -10.76
N GLU A 80 1.33 3.41 -12.00
CA GLU A 80 2.48 4.23 -12.39
C GLU A 80 2.14 5.73 -12.40
N GLU A 81 0.91 6.13 -12.74
CA GLU A 81 0.44 7.52 -12.65
C GLU A 81 0.43 8.03 -11.21
N VAL A 82 -0.15 7.27 -10.27
CA VAL A 82 -0.18 7.64 -8.84
C VAL A 82 1.24 7.64 -8.28
N LYS A 83 2.07 6.66 -8.64
CA LYS A 83 3.48 6.60 -8.28
C LYS A 83 4.27 7.81 -8.83
N ALA A 84 3.98 8.27 -10.03
CA ALA A 84 4.65 9.43 -10.63
C ALA A 84 4.30 10.75 -9.92
N GLN A 85 3.17 10.83 -9.19
CA GLN A 85 2.75 12.03 -8.48
C GLN A 85 3.60 12.31 -7.22
N ALA A 86 4.31 11.31 -6.68
CA ALA A 86 5.07 11.46 -5.45
C ALA A 86 6.44 10.76 -5.48
N LYS A 87 7.41 11.38 -4.82
CA LYS A 87 8.79 10.85 -4.71
C LYS A 87 8.93 9.94 -3.49
N ALA A 88 9.79 8.94 -3.59
CA ALA A 88 10.18 8.13 -2.44
C ALA A 88 10.65 9.02 -1.29
N GLY A 89 10.25 8.72 -0.06
CA GLY A 89 10.60 9.52 1.12
C GLY A 89 9.76 10.79 1.32
N ALA A 90 8.88 11.15 0.39
CA ALA A 90 7.95 12.26 0.57
C ALA A 90 6.83 11.88 1.55
N ALA A 91 6.33 12.88 2.29
CA ALA A 91 5.09 12.72 3.04
C ALA A 91 3.90 12.76 2.07
N VAL A 92 3.04 11.74 2.15
CA VAL A 92 1.88 11.57 1.29
C VAL A 92 0.63 11.24 2.10
N VAL A 93 -0.53 11.52 1.52
CA VAL A 93 -1.83 11.09 2.02
C VAL A 93 -2.44 10.17 0.97
N LEU A 94 -2.70 8.93 1.34
CA LEU A 94 -3.39 7.94 0.53
C LEU A 94 -4.87 7.99 0.86
N THR A 95 -5.71 8.20 -0.15
CA THR A 95 -7.17 8.07 -0.03
C THR A 95 -7.68 6.99 -0.97
N SER A 96 -8.39 6.01 -0.41
CA SER A 96 -9.12 4.99 -1.13
C SER A 96 -10.61 5.31 -1.12
N GLU A 97 -11.19 5.48 -2.31
CA GLU A 97 -12.62 5.70 -2.49
C GLU A 97 -13.40 4.38 -2.60
N PRO A 98 -14.70 4.33 -2.22
CA PRO A 98 -15.53 3.14 -2.40
C PRO A 98 -15.69 2.72 -3.88
N SER A 99 -15.49 3.67 -4.80
CA SER A 99 -15.49 3.48 -6.26
C SER A 99 -14.26 2.74 -6.78
N GLY A 100 -13.25 2.49 -5.94
CA GLY A 100 -11.95 1.95 -6.35
C GLY A 100 -10.92 3.02 -6.75
N GLY A 101 -11.29 4.31 -6.73
CA GLY A 101 -10.37 5.41 -6.96
C GLY A 101 -9.28 5.50 -5.89
N VAL A 102 -8.05 5.82 -6.32
CA VAL A 102 -6.89 6.05 -5.45
C VAL A 102 -6.27 7.40 -5.79
N ARG A 103 -6.03 8.23 -4.76
CA ARG A 103 -5.40 9.55 -4.86
C ARG A 103 -4.47 9.80 -3.69
#